data_AF-A0A2Z5UYD6-F1
#
_entry.id   AF-A0A2Z5UYD6-F1
#
_cell.length_a   1.000
_cell.length_b   1.000
_cell.length_c   1.000
_cell.angle_alpha   90.00
_cell.angle_beta   90.00
_cell.angle_gamma   90.00
#
_symmetry.space_group_name_H-M   'P 1'
#
loop_
_entity.id
_entity.type
_entity.pdbx_description
1 polymer ?
#
loop_
_entity_poly.entity_id
_entity_poly.type
_entity_poly.pdbx_seq_one_letter_code
_entity_poly.pdbx_strand_id
1 'polypeptide(L)'
;MIALIVAALEAMMPKNRMTFHDPRDELPPVTIEILKGDMLRFTQVDRDGHTNVVTFSDRFGVRRGMIDVAHEPVPSPTAEA
;
A
#
# COMPACT_ATOMS: atom_id res chain seq x y z
N MET A 1 -6.44 22.94 22.83
CA MET A 1 -5.30 23.57 22.12
C MET A 1 -4.37 22.53 21.51
N ILE A 2 -3.86 21.55 22.28
CA ILE A 2 -3.00 20.45 21.76
C ILE A 2 -3.69 19.66 20.64
N ALA A 3 -4.95 19.27 20.80
CA ALA A 3 -5.70 18.52 19.77
C ALA A 3 -5.86 19.29 18.43
N LEU A 4 -5.98 20.62 18.49
CA LEU A 4 -6.08 21.46 17.30
C LEU A 4 -4.73 21.55 16.56
N ILE A 5 -3.62 21.55 17.29
CA ILE A 5 -2.26 21.54 16.75
C ILE A 5 -1.97 20.18 16.08
N VAL A 6 -2.40 19.07 16.68
CA VAL A 6 -2.25 17.72 16.09
C VAL A 6 -3.06 17.61 14.81
N ALA A 7 -4.34 18.01 14.80
CA ALA A 7 -5.17 17.95 13.60
C ALA A 7 -4.66 18.88 12.48
N ALA A 8 -4.14 20.06 12.83
CA ALA A 8 -3.52 20.96 11.86
C ALA A 8 -2.20 20.39 11.31
N LEU A 9 -1.38 19.74 12.15
CA LEU A 9 -0.17 19.05 11.69
C LEU A 9 -0.52 17.85 10.80
N GLU A 10 -1.56 17.07 11.12
CA GLU A 10 -2.05 15.98 10.28
C GLU A 10 -2.58 16.45 8.91
N ALA A 11 -3.22 17.62 8.87
CA ALA A 11 -3.71 18.23 7.62
C ALA A 11 -2.59 18.88 6.77
N MET A 12 -1.49 19.33 7.40
CA MET A 12 -0.35 19.98 6.74
C MET A 12 0.78 19.02 6.38
N MET A 13 0.82 17.81 6.96
CA MET A 13 1.80 16.80 6.59
C MET A 13 1.50 16.31 5.18
N PRO A 14 2.48 16.32 4.25
CA PRO A 14 2.34 15.61 2.99
C PRO A 14 1.92 14.19 3.34
N LYS A 15 0.80 13.72 2.80
CA LYS A 15 0.38 12.33 3.02
C LYS A 15 1.60 11.47 2.74
N ASN A 16 2.09 10.76 3.75
CA ASN A 16 3.26 9.89 3.66
C ASN A 16 3.02 8.69 2.73
N ARG A 17 1.96 8.75 1.92
CA ARG A 17 1.44 7.77 0.99
C ARG A 17 0.85 8.48 -0.22
N MET A 18 1.26 8.07 -1.40
CA MET A 18 0.70 8.52 -2.68
C MET A 18 0.57 7.34 -3.63
N THR A 19 -0.54 7.27 -4.37
CA THR A 19 -0.77 6.25 -5.40
C THR A 19 -0.62 6.88 -6.76
N PHE A 20 0.16 6.22 -7.62
CA PHE A 20 0.44 6.61 -8.99
C PHE A 20 -0.25 5.64 -9.92
N HIS A 21 -1.00 6.19 -10.86
CA HIS A 21 -1.66 5.45 -11.93
C HIS A 21 -0.87 5.66 -13.21
N ASP A 22 -0.69 4.59 -13.98
CA ASP A 22 -0.17 4.72 -15.33
C ASP A 22 -1.21 5.44 -16.21
N PRO A 23 -0.86 6.54 -16.91
CA PRO A 23 -1.81 7.27 -17.75
C PRO A 23 -2.43 6.43 -18.89
N ARG A 24 -1.77 5.33 -19.26
CA ARG A 24 -2.23 4.40 -20.31
C ARG A 24 -2.95 3.17 -19.75
N ASP A 25 -3.02 3.03 -18.42
CA ASP A 25 -3.59 1.86 -17.73
C ASP A 25 -2.95 0.53 -18.15
N GLU A 26 -1.69 0.55 -18.61
CA GLU A 26 -0.92 -0.62 -19.01
C GLU A 26 -0.31 -1.33 -17.80
N LEU A 27 -0.05 -0.56 -16.73
CA LEU A 27 0.55 -1.04 -15.49
C LEU A 27 -0.40 -0.86 -14.30
N PRO A 28 -0.44 -1.81 -13.36
CA PRO A 28 -1.22 -1.65 -12.15
C PRO A 28 -0.74 -0.45 -11.32
N PRO A 29 -1.65 0.19 -10.54
CA PRO A 29 -1.29 1.34 -9.72
C PRO A 29 -0.20 1.00 -8.70
N VAL A 30 0.72 1.93 -8.51
CA VAL A 30 1.81 1.81 -7.53
C VAL A 30 1.58 2.79 -6.40
N THR A 31 1.56 2.27 -5.17
CA THR A 31 1.48 3.09 -3.96
C THR A 31 2.88 3.26 -3.36
N ILE A 32 3.32 4.49 -3.21
CA ILE A 32 4.60 4.86 -2.59
C ILE A 32 4.33 5.41 -1.20
N GLU A 33 5.01 4.87 -0.21
CA GLU A 33 4.91 5.27 1.19
C GLU A 33 6.27 5.62 1.78
N ILE A 34 6.35 6.78 2.44
CA ILE A 34 7.50 7.21 3.22
C ILE A 34 7.26 6.76 4.66
N LEU A 35 8.02 5.75 5.07
CA LEU A 35 8.02 5.18 6.42
C LEU A 35 9.11 5.85 7.27
N LYS A 36 9.07 5.60 8.59
CA LYS A 36 10.09 6.11 9.53
C LYS A 36 11.49 5.61 9.15
N GLY A 37 12.49 6.47 9.35
CA GLY A 37 13.90 6.15 9.08
C GLY A 37 14.25 6.17 7.59
N ASP A 38 13.70 7.14 6.85
CA ASP A 38 13.95 7.37 5.42
C ASP A 38 13.74 6.13 4.55
N MET A 39 12.73 5.34 4.91
CA MET A 39 12.39 4.09 4.23
C MET A 39 11.25 4.33 3.26
N LEU A 40 11.46 3.93 2.00
CA LEU A 40 10.43 3.98 0.98
C LEU A 40 9.83 2.59 0.79
N ARG A 41 8.51 2.48 0.84
CA ARG A 41 7.76 1.27 0.49
C ARG A 41 6.98 1.50 -0.78
N PHE A 42 7.11 0.58 -1.72
CA PHE A 42 6.36 0.52 -2.96
C PHE A 42 5.46 -0.70 -2.89
N THR A 43 4.16 -0.48 -3.09
CA THR A 43 3.16 -1.54 -3.07
C THR A 43 2.41 -1.55 -4.39
N GLN A 44 2.35 -2.71 -5.04
CA GLN A 44 1.64 -2.90 -6.30
C GLN A 44 0.78 -4.17 -6.19
N VAL A 45 -0.49 -4.06 -6.56
CA VAL A 45 -1.38 -5.23 -6.67
C VAL A 45 -1.46 -5.60 -8.14
N ASP A 46 -1.07 -6.82 -8.49
CA ASP A 46 -1.18 -7.28 -9.88
C ASP A 46 -2.61 -7.75 -10.23
N ARG A 47 -2.78 -8.21 -11.47
CA ARG A 47 -4.09 -8.64 -12.00
C ARG A 47 -4.63 -9.89 -11.32
N ASP A 48 -3.75 -10.71 -10.77
CA ASP A 48 -4.10 -11.95 -10.07
C ASP A 48 -4.35 -11.69 -8.56
N GLY A 49 -4.21 -10.44 -8.13
CA GLY A 49 -4.46 -10.01 -6.75
C GLY A 49 -3.24 -10.18 -5.83
N HIS A 50 -2.07 -10.54 -6.36
CA HIS A 50 -0.86 -10.61 -5.53
C HIS A 50 -0.35 -9.22 -5.22
N THR A 51 -0.01 -9.01 -3.95
CA THR A 51 0.55 -7.75 -3.47
C THR A 51 2.06 -7.83 -3.46
N ASN A 52 2.68 -7.17 -4.43
CA ASN A 52 4.12 -7.01 -4.55
C ASN A 52 4.58 -5.82 -3.69
N VAL A 53 5.54 -6.05 -2.79
CA VAL A 53 6.08 -5.03 -1.89
C VAL A 53 7.58 -4.91 -2.09
N VAL A 54 8.06 -3.70 -2.37
CA VAL A 54 9.48 -3.37 -2.43
C VAL A 54 9.79 -2.29 -1.42
N THR A 55 10.79 -2.54 -0.58
CA THR A 55 11.25 -1.59 0.44
C THR A 55 12.67 -1.14 0.12
N PHE A 56 12.91 0.16 0.12
CA PHE A 56 14.22 0.78 -0.04
C PHE A 56 14.58 1.51 1.24
N SER A 57 15.80 1.31 1.73
CA SER A 57 16.36 2.05 2.86
C SER A 57 17.88 2.07 2.75
N ASP A 58 18.51 3.10 3.29
CA ASP A 58 19.97 3.20 3.35
C ASP A 58 20.58 2.05 4.19
N ARG A 59 19.93 1.71 5.32
CA ARG A 59 20.42 0.70 6.27
C ARG A 59 20.34 -0.74 5.77
N PHE A 60 19.32 -1.09 4.99
CA PHE A 60 19.05 -2.47 4.57
C PHE A 60 19.07 -2.68 3.06
N GLY A 61 19.36 -1.64 2.27
CA GLY A 61 19.31 -1.67 0.82
C GLY A 61 17.90 -1.92 0.29
N VAL A 62 17.79 -2.73 -0.78
CA VAL A 62 16.53 -3.09 -1.44
C VAL A 62 16.04 -4.44 -0.94
N ARG A 63 14.81 -4.49 -0.41
CA ARG A 63 14.13 -5.73 -0.02
C ARG A 63 12.88 -5.91 -0.87
N ARG A 64 12.63 -7.14 -1.32
CA ARG A 64 11.46 -7.50 -2.15
C ARG A 64 10.68 -8.60 -1.45
N GLY A 65 9.35 -8.53 -1.53
CA GLY A 65 8.44 -9.56 -1.02
C GLY A 65 7.15 -9.57 -1.82
N MET A 66 6.46 -10.71 -1.76
CA MET A 66 5.13 -10.90 -2.35
C MET A 66 4.21 -11.41 -1.25
N ILE A 67 3.02 -10.82 -1.15
CA ILE A 67 1.98 -11.22 -0.22
C ILE A 67 0.82 -11.72 -1.07
N ASP A 68 0.55 -13.01 -0.97
CA ASP A 68 -0.63 -13.61 -1.56
C ASP A 68 -1.84 -13.22 -0.72
N VAL A 69 -2.83 -12.59 -1.34
CA VAL A 69 -4.15 -12.52 -0.73
C VAL A 69 -4.70 -13.94 -0.83
N ALA A 70 -4.74 -14.66 0.30
CA ALA A 70 -5.56 -15.86 0.39
C ALA A 70 -6.98 -15.44 -0.01
N HIS A 71 -7.45 -15.91 -1.16
CA HIS A 71 -8.83 -15.77 -1.59
C HIS A 71 -9.69 -16.28 -0.43
N GLU A 72 -10.36 -15.39 0.30
CA GLU A 72 -11.35 -15.84 1.27
C GLU A 72 -12.31 -16.74 0.48
N PRO A 73 -12.56 -17.98 0.91
CA PRO A 73 -13.59 -18.78 0.29
C PRO A 73 -14.88 -18.00 0.51
N VAL A 74 -15.43 -17.44 -0.58
CA VAL A 74 -16.77 -16.88 -0.57
C VAL A 74 -17.68 -17.96 0.00
N PRO A 75 -18.42 -17.72 1.10
CA PRO A 75 -19.33 -18.72 1.61
C PRO A 75 -20.34 -19.01 0.49
N SER A 76 -20.31 -20.24 -0.03
CA SER A 76 -21.30 -20.70 -0.99
C SER A 76 -22.68 -20.48 -0.39
N PRO A 77 -23.57 -19.69 -1.03
CA PRO A 77 -24.96 -19.74 -0.65
C PRO A 77 -25.52 -21.08 -1.13
N THR A 78 -26.51 -21.58 -0.40
CA THR A 78 -27.42 -22.67 -0.76
C THR A 78 -27.03 -24.08 -0.28
N ALA A 79 -27.61 -24.43 0.86
CA ALA A 79 -28.47 -25.60 0.95
C ALA A 79 -29.58 -25.31 1.96
N GLU A 80 -30.61 -24.57 1.52
CA GLU A 80 -31.95 -24.76 2.10
C GLU A 80 -32.54 -25.99 1.41
N ALA A 81 -32.86 -27.00 2.21
CA ALA A 81 -33.79 -28.08 1.91
C ALA A 81 -34.48 -28.49 3.22
#